data_AF-A0A968BW71-F1
#
_entry.id   AF-A0A968BW71-F1
#
_cell.length_a   1.000
_cell.length_b   1.000
_cell.length_c   1.000
_cell.angle_alpha   90.00
_cell.angle_beta   90.00
_cell.angle_gamma   90.00
#
_symmetry.space_group_name_H-M   'P 1'
#
loop_
_entity.id
_entity.type
_entity.pdbx_description
1 polymer ?
#
loop_
_entity_poly.entity_id
_entity_poly.type
_entity_poly.pdbx_seq_one_letter_code
_entity_poly.pdbx_strand_id
1 'polypeptide(L)'
;MEDFVVVNAEVDMRGAQRENVFLALGRNEAPLGSALLYPFFDQVIEREHPLNLYLHLEAEGSVEASEPIKDLLLERALRRAAEIKQEAEQPKARVYACFL
;
A
#
# COMPACT_ATOMS: atom_id res chain seq x y z
N MET A 1 12.31 9.86 -17.88
CA MET A 1 11.53 9.20 -16.82
C MET A 1 10.56 8.30 -17.54
N GLU A 2 10.50 7.01 -17.21
CA GLU A 2 9.46 6.14 -17.76
C GLU A 2 8.10 6.64 -17.27
N ASP A 3 7.14 6.75 -18.19
CA ASP A 3 5.77 7.12 -17.82
C ASP A 3 5.14 5.94 -17.08
N PHE A 4 4.70 6.18 -15.86
CA PHE A 4 3.95 5.21 -15.06
C PHE A 4 2.73 5.86 -14.42
N VAL A 5 1.76 5.03 -14.04
CA VAL A 5 0.55 5.45 -13.33
C VAL A 5 0.35 4.57 -12.10
N VAL A 6 -0.28 5.12 -11.07
CA VAL A 6 -0.75 4.33 -9.93
C VAL A 6 -2.26 4.24 -9.97
N VAL A 7 -2.77 3.01 -10.01
CA VAL A 7 -4.20 2.68 -10.00
C VAL A 7 -4.53 1.82 -8.80
N ASN A 8 -5.81 1.76 -8.45
CA ASN A 8 -6.29 0.73 -7.52
C ASN A 8 -6.42 -0.61 -8.25
N ALA A 9 -6.27 -1.72 -7.51
CA ALA A 9 -6.58 -3.03 -8.07
C ALA A 9 -8.08 -3.17 -8.36
N GLU A 10 -8.42 -4.03 -9.32
CA GLU A 10 -9.81 -4.35 -9.62
C GLU A 10 -10.40 -5.42 -8.69
N VAL A 11 -9.51 -6.20 -8.07
CA VAL A 11 -9.83 -7.36 -7.22
C VAL A 11 -9.03 -7.34 -5.92
N ASP A 12 -9.53 -8.05 -4.92
CA ASP A 12 -8.84 -8.24 -3.65
C ASP A 12 -7.55 -9.04 -3.86
N MET A 13 -6.49 -8.67 -3.14
CA MET A 13 -5.18 -9.30 -3.28
C MET A 13 -4.54 -9.52 -1.93
N ARG A 14 -4.02 -10.74 -1.70
CA ARG A 14 -3.27 -11.11 -0.48
C ARG A 14 -4.00 -10.79 0.83
N GLY A 15 -5.33 -10.79 0.84
CA GLY A 15 -6.15 -10.45 2.02
C GLY A 15 -6.43 -8.95 2.21
N ALA A 16 -5.89 -8.08 1.36
CA ALA A 16 -6.30 -6.68 1.28
C ALA A 16 -7.47 -6.53 0.30
N GLN A 17 -8.45 -5.71 0.69
CA GLN A 17 -9.54 -5.30 -0.19
C GLN A 17 -9.00 -4.46 -1.35
N ARG A 18 -9.60 -4.57 -2.54
CA ARG A 18 -9.13 -3.90 -3.76
C ARG A 18 -8.88 -2.39 -3.63
N GLU A 19 -9.69 -1.67 -2.84
CA GLU A 19 -9.54 -0.24 -2.54
C GLU A 19 -8.27 0.10 -1.72
N ASN A 20 -7.68 -0.91 -1.10
CA ASN A 20 -6.48 -0.82 -0.26
C ASN A 20 -5.23 -1.36 -0.99
N VAL A 21 -5.38 -1.72 -2.27
CA VAL A 21 -4.30 -2.23 -3.12
C VAL A 21 -4.01 -1.22 -4.22
N PHE A 22 -2.78 -0.75 -4.29
CA PHE A 22 -2.28 0.21 -5.28
C PHE A 22 -1.25 -0.49 -6.16
N LEU A 23 -1.41 -0.36 -7.48
CA LEU A 23 -0.54 -0.95 -8.48
C LEU A 23 0.13 0.17 -9.27
N ALA A 24 1.46 0.14 -9.34
CA ALA A 24 2.22 0.98 -10.26
C ALA A 24 2.35 0.24 -11.60
N LEU A 25 1.86 0.85 -12.67
CA LEU A 25 1.85 0.29 -14.00
C LEU A 25 2.65 1.17 -14.95
N GLY A 26 3.57 0.56 -15.69
CA GLY A 26 4.35 1.19 -16.75
C GLY A 26 3.64 1.12 -18.11
N ARG A 27 4.42 1.23 -19.17
CA ARG A 27 3.90 1.09 -20.54
C ARG A 27 3.34 -0.31 -20.76
N ASN A 28 2.23 -0.39 -21.51
CA ASN A 28 1.51 -1.63 -21.79
C ASN A 28 1.06 -2.37 -20.51
N GLU A 29 0.76 -1.64 -19.44
CA GLU A 29 0.30 -2.21 -18.16
C GLU A 29 1.32 -3.15 -17.49
N ALA A 30 2.61 -3.02 -17.85
CA ALA A 30 3.66 -3.77 -17.19
C ALA A 30 3.69 -3.42 -15.68
N PRO A 31 3.65 -4.40 -14.77
CA PRO A 31 3.73 -4.13 -13.34
C PRO A 31 5.11 -3.57 -12.99
N LEU A 32 5.15 -2.49 -12.21
CA LEU A 32 6.38 -1.87 -11.73
C LEU A 32 6.46 -1.82 -10.20
N GLY A 33 5.40 -2.23 -9.51
CA GLY A 33 5.35 -2.23 -8.05
C GLY A 33 3.93 -2.26 -7.51
N SER A 34 3.82 -2.43 -6.20
CA SER A 34 2.55 -2.39 -5.50
C SER A 34 2.69 -1.88 -4.07
N ALA A 35 1.60 -1.33 -3.55
CA ALA A 35 1.43 -1.04 -2.14
C ALA A 35 0.11 -1.63 -1.66
N LEU A 36 0.15 -2.38 -0.56
CA LEU A 36 -1.00 -3.04 0.03
C LEU A 36 -1.16 -2.56 1.48
N LEU A 37 -2.38 -2.10 1.81
CA LEU A 37 -2.77 -1.80 3.18
C LEU A 37 -3.61 -2.92 3.77
N TYR A 38 -3.20 -3.37 4.94
CA TYR A 38 -3.90 -4.38 5.72
C TYR A 38 -4.46 -3.73 6.97
N PRO A 39 -5.78 -3.50 7.02
CA PRO A 39 -6.43 -3.07 8.26
C PRO A 39 -6.47 -4.17 9.31
N PHE A 40 -6.36 -5.44 8.90
CA PHE A 40 -6.33 -6.60 9.77
C PHE A 40 -5.41 -7.65 9.17
N PHE A 41 -4.19 -7.82 9.71
CA PHE A 41 -3.41 -9.02 9.48
C PHE A 41 -2.29 -9.24 10.52
N ASP A 42 -2.04 -10.52 10.81
CA ASP A 42 -1.15 -11.12 11.82
C ASP A 42 -1.73 -11.25 13.25
N GLN A 43 -2.15 -12.47 13.61
CA GLN A 43 -2.69 -12.84 14.93
C GLN A 43 -1.70 -12.63 16.10
N VAL A 44 -0.39 -12.56 15.80
CA VAL A 44 0.65 -12.31 16.80
C VAL A 44 0.68 -10.82 17.17
N ILE A 45 0.56 -9.94 16.16
CA ILE A 45 0.61 -8.47 16.35
C ILE A 45 -0.78 -7.90 16.69
N GLU A 46 -1.84 -8.48 16.15
CA GLU A 46 -3.24 -8.09 16.40
C GLU A 46 -3.58 -8.06 17.89
N ARG A 47 -3.03 -9.01 18.68
CA ARG A 47 -3.27 -9.05 20.12
C ARG A 47 -2.80 -7.79 20.84
N GLU A 48 -1.65 -7.25 20.44
CA GLU A 48 -1.08 -6.06 21.07
C GLU A 48 -1.64 -4.79 20.44
N HIS A 49 -1.96 -4.83 19.16
CA HIS A 49 -2.33 -3.67 18.36
C HIS A 49 -3.40 -3.94 17.29
N PRO A 50 -4.65 -4.25 17.69
CA PRO A 50 -5.71 -4.70 16.77
C PRO A 50 -6.23 -3.61 15.83
N LEU A 51 -5.78 -2.38 16.02
CA LEU A 51 -6.24 -1.20 15.31
C LEU A 51 -5.18 -0.60 14.38
N ASN A 52 -4.00 -1.22 14.29
CA ASN A 52 -2.92 -0.71 13.45
C ASN A 52 -3.08 -1.18 12.01
N LEU A 53 -2.71 -0.29 11.09
CA LEU A 53 -2.67 -0.60 9.66
C LEU A 53 -1.26 -1.06 9.30
N TYR A 54 -1.15 -2.09 8.49
CA TYR A 54 0.12 -2.52 7.92
C TYR A 54 0.21 -2.10 6.46
N LEU A 55 1.36 -1.58 6.05
CA LEU A 55 1.69 -1.19 4.68
C LEU A 55 2.81 -2.09 4.18
N HIS A 56 2.54 -2.85 3.13
CA HIS A 56 3.54 -3.60 2.39
C HIS A 56 3.77 -2.87 1.07
N LEU A 57 5.00 -2.43 0.81
CA LEU A 57 5.37 -1.73 -0.40
C LEU A 57 6.54 -2.45 -1.09
N GLU A 58 6.37 -2.68 -2.38
CA GLU A 58 7.33 -3.35 -3.27
C GLU A 58 7.41 -2.58 -4.59
N ALA A 59 8.61 -2.41 -5.14
CA ALA A 59 8.81 -1.83 -6.46
C ALA A 59 9.90 -2.60 -7.22
N GLU A 60 9.71 -2.77 -8.53
CA GLU A 60 10.63 -3.48 -9.41
C GLU A 60 11.67 -2.52 -10.02
N GLY A 61 12.83 -3.05 -10.41
CA GLY A 61 13.88 -2.30 -11.12
C GLY A 61 15.08 -1.89 -10.25
N SER A 62 15.97 -1.06 -10.81
CA SER A 62 17.10 -0.51 -10.05
C SER A 62 16.60 0.51 -9.02
N VAL A 63 17.42 0.81 -8.01
CA VAL A 63 17.08 1.79 -6.98
C VAL A 63 16.63 3.11 -7.63
N GLU A 64 17.40 3.69 -8.55
CA GLU A 64 17.04 4.98 -9.17
C GLU A 64 15.74 4.95 -9.98
N ALA A 65 15.41 3.80 -10.59
CA ALA A 65 14.16 3.63 -11.33
C ALA A 65 12.96 3.43 -10.39
N SER A 66 13.19 2.78 -9.24
CA SER A 66 12.14 2.41 -8.29
C SER A 66 11.75 3.53 -7.32
N GLU A 67 12.66 4.44 -6.95
CA GLU A 67 12.37 5.49 -5.94
C GLU A 67 11.14 6.36 -6.28
N PRO A 68 10.99 6.89 -7.51
CA PRO A 68 9.78 7.67 -7.85
C PRO A 68 8.49 6.86 -7.76
N ILE A 69 8.58 5.54 -8.01
CA ILE A 69 7.45 4.62 -7.93
C ILE A 69 7.08 4.38 -6.47
N LYS A 70 8.08 4.13 -5.62
CA LYS A 70 7.92 3.96 -4.17
C LYS A 70 7.30 5.21 -3.54
N ASP A 71 7.77 6.39 -3.90
CA ASP A 71 7.22 7.66 -3.38
C ASP A 71 5.74 7.82 -3.71
N LEU A 72 5.34 7.57 -4.96
CA LEU A 72 3.95 7.73 -5.37
C LEU A 72 3.04 6.64 -4.76
N LEU A 73 3.53 5.40 -4.68
CA LEU A 73 2.82 4.31 -4.00
C LEU A 73 2.63 4.61 -2.51
N LEU A 74 3.68 5.09 -1.84
CA LEU A 74 3.66 5.46 -0.42
C LEU A 74 2.67 6.59 -0.18
N GLU A 75 2.68 7.63 -1.02
CA GLU A 75 1.74 8.74 -0.90
C GLU A 75 0.28 8.27 -0.98
N ARG A 76 -0.04 7.43 -1.97
CA ARG A 76 -1.40 6.88 -2.16
C ARG A 76 -1.81 6.02 -0.97
N ALA A 77 -0.92 5.16 -0.50
CA ALA A 77 -1.16 4.33 0.66
C ALA A 77 -1.37 5.18 1.92
N LEU A 78 -0.54 6.19 2.20
CA LEU A 78 -0.71 7.02 3.40
C LEU A 78 -2.02 7.82 3.37
N ARG A 79 -2.47 8.29 2.20
CA ARG A 79 -3.79 8.92 2.04
C ARG A 79 -4.91 7.94 2.37
N ARG A 80 -4.91 6.74 1.78
CA ARG A 80 -5.93 5.72 2.07
C ARG A 80 -5.90 5.27 3.53
N ALA A 81 -4.71 5.16 4.13
CA ALA A 81 -4.58 4.85 5.54
C ALA A 81 -5.25 5.92 6.42
N ALA A 82 -5.18 7.21 6.05
CA ALA A 82 -5.90 8.26 6.75
C ALA A 82 -7.43 8.13 6.60
N GLU A 83 -7.91 7.77 5.41
CA GLU A 83 -9.33 7.51 5.15
C GLU A 83 -9.86 6.33 5.98
N ILE A 84 -9.16 5.19 5.98
CA ILE A 84 -9.53 4.01 6.78
C ILE A 84 -9.65 4.37 8.27
N LYS A 85 -8.72 5.19 8.79
CA LYS A 85 -8.77 5.64 10.19
C LYS A 85 -9.98 6.51 10.50
N GLN A 86 -10.41 7.32 9.54
CA GLN A 86 -11.61 8.14 9.68
C GLN A 86 -12.86 7.26 9.62
N GLU A 87 -12.95 6.37 8.64
CA GLU A 87 -14.05 5.41 8.46
C GLU A 87 -14.25 4.51 9.69
N ALA A 88 -13.16 4.08 10.32
CA ALA A 88 -13.18 3.20 11.49
C ALA A 88 -13.29 3.95 12.84
N GLU A 89 -13.32 5.29 12.84
CA GLU A 89 -13.25 6.14 14.05
C GLU A 89 -12.01 5.87 14.94
N GLN A 90 -10.87 5.56 14.31
CA GLN A 90 -9.63 5.16 14.98
C GLN A 90 -8.47 6.15 14.72
N PRO A 91 -8.52 7.37 15.25
CA PRO A 91 -7.53 8.40 14.96
C PRO A 91 -6.13 8.08 15.50
N LYS A 92 -6.02 7.14 16.44
CA LYS A 92 -4.75 6.73 17.07
C LYS A 92 -4.08 5.51 16.43
N ALA A 93 -4.72 4.90 15.44
CA ALA A 93 -4.13 3.80 14.69
C ALA A 93 -2.80 4.24 14.07
N ARG A 94 -1.77 3.41 14.21
CA ARG A 94 -0.46 3.64 13.59
C ARG A 94 -0.39 2.89 12.25
N VAL A 95 0.45 3.37 11.34
CA VAL A 95 0.79 2.66 10.10
C VAL A 95 2.17 2.09 10.27
N TYR A 96 2.32 0.77 10.09
CA TYR A 96 3.61 0.08 10.09
C TYR A 96 3.96 -0.25 8.66
N ALA A 97 5.06 0.28 8.16
CA ALA A 97 5.48 0.06 6.79
C ALA A 97 6.65 -0.92 6.72
N CYS A 98 6.55 -1.89 5.82
CA CYS A 98 7.65 -2.73 5.38
C CYS A 98 7.94 -2.40 3.91
N PHE A 99 9.20 -2.05 3.65
CA PHE A 99 9.72 -1.73 2.33
C PHE A 99 10.63 -2.88 1.93
N LEU A 100 10.25 -3.61 0.88
CA LEU A 100 11.06 -4.68 0.29
C LEU A 100 11.80 -4.19 -0.96
#